data_AF-A0A936GNR4-F1
#
_entry.id   AF-A0A936GNR4-F1
#
_cell.length_a   1.000
_cell.length_b   1.000
_cell.length_c   1.000
_cell.angle_alpha   90.00
_cell.angle_beta   90.00
_cell.angle_gamma   90.00
#
_symmetry.space_group_name_H-M   'P 1'
#
loop_
_entity.id
_entity.type
_entity.pdbx_description
1 polymer ?
#
loop_
_entity_poly.entity_id
_entity_poly.type
_entity_poly.pdbx_seq_one_letter_code
_entity_poly.pdbx_strand_id
1 'polypeptide(L)'
;MQGNEDPILGGFFSYGNSLSADGRYVAFASRAFNLVAGGIHNINFDVFVHDRLTKQTTQVSVDSNGIQGNGDSFEPSISADGRYVAFSSKATNLVAPPLVGFHIYVHDRETKQTTLVRKPKSGSWGYQWNRRYFCP
;
A
#
# COMPACT_ATOMS: atom_id res chain seq x y z
N MET A 1 1.25 11.45 34.82
CA MET A 1 2.03 10.21 34.74
C MET A 1 1.48 9.37 33.61
N GLN A 2 2.40 8.70 32.92
CA GLN A 2 2.31 7.90 31.70
C GLN A 2 1.39 6.67 31.80
N GLY A 3 0.94 6.16 30.64
CA GLY A 3 0.50 4.78 30.39
C GLY A 3 -0.58 4.76 29.30
N ASN A 4 -0.32 4.56 28.00
CA ASN A 4 0.26 3.40 27.30
C ASN A 4 -0.44 2.08 27.73
N GLU A 5 -1.02 1.19 26.90
CA GLU A 5 -0.79 0.75 25.51
C GLU A 5 -2.10 0.08 24.95
N ASP A 6 -2.27 0.02 23.62
CA ASP A 6 -3.34 -0.72 22.90
C ASP A 6 -3.20 -2.26 23.00
N PRO A 7 -4.28 -3.02 22.72
CA PRO A 7 -4.20 -3.84 21.51
C PRO A 7 -5.48 -3.82 20.68
N ILE A 8 -5.30 -3.49 19.40
CA ILE A 8 -6.29 -3.54 18.34
C ILE A 8 -6.60 -5.03 18.05
N LEU A 9 -7.74 -5.54 18.52
CA LEU A 9 -8.24 -6.87 18.17
C LEU A 9 -9.57 -6.74 17.45
N GLY A 10 -9.58 -7.07 16.17
CA GLY A 10 -10.78 -7.17 15.35
C GLY A 10 -10.48 -7.88 14.03
N GLY A 11 -10.14 -9.17 14.12
CA GLY A 11 -10.00 -10.00 12.92
C GLY A 11 -11.36 -10.53 12.45
N PHE A 12 -11.64 -10.44 11.15
CA PHE A 12 -12.47 -11.41 10.41
C PHE A 12 -12.04 -11.39 8.93
N PHE A 13 -11.75 -12.58 8.39
CA PHE A 13 -11.35 -12.78 7.00
C PHE A 13 -12.41 -12.27 6.03
N SER A 14 -12.03 -11.33 5.17
CA SER A 14 -12.71 -11.01 3.92
C SER A 14 -11.59 -10.63 2.97
N TYR A 15 -11.43 -11.34 1.84
CA TYR A 15 -10.29 -11.21 0.92
C TYR A 15 -9.90 -9.73 0.70
N GLY A 16 -8.89 -9.27 1.45
CA GLY A 16 -8.24 -7.97 1.28
C GLY A 16 -9.08 -6.70 1.52
N ASN A 17 -10.08 -6.66 2.40
CA ASN A 17 -10.74 -5.38 2.71
C ASN A 17 -10.17 -4.74 3.98
N SER A 18 -9.74 -3.48 3.89
CA SER A 18 -9.17 -2.70 4.99
C SER A 18 -9.82 -1.32 5.11
N LEU A 19 -9.96 -0.82 6.34
CA LEU A 19 -10.66 0.43 6.66
C LEU A 19 -9.72 1.37 7.41
N SER A 20 -9.72 2.68 7.08
CA SER A 20 -9.05 3.70 7.88
C SER A 20 -9.68 3.82 9.28
N ALA A 21 -8.94 4.34 10.26
CA ALA A 21 -9.40 4.35 11.66
C ALA A 21 -10.68 5.17 11.88
N ASP A 22 -10.88 6.21 11.07
CA ASP A 22 -12.08 7.04 11.03
C ASP A 22 -13.22 6.45 10.18
N GLY A 23 -13.00 5.31 9.53
CA GLY A 23 -13.97 4.67 8.66
C GLY A 23 -14.22 5.38 7.33
N ARG A 24 -13.42 6.39 6.96
CA ARG A 24 -13.62 7.18 5.75
C ARG A 24 -13.18 6.46 4.47
N TYR A 25 -12.05 5.77 4.52
CA TYR A 25 -11.45 5.13 3.36
C TYR A 25 -11.56 3.61 3.45
N VAL A 26 -12.06 2.99 2.38
CA VAL A 26 -12.14 1.54 2.24
C VAL A 26 -11.19 1.11 1.14
N ALA A 27 -10.18 0.31 1.47
CA ALA A 27 -9.30 -0.34 0.50
C ALA A 27 -9.83 -1.75 0.19
N PHE A 28 -9.88 -2.12 -1.08
CA PHE A 28 -10.39 -3.41 -1.54
C PHE A 28 -9.75 -3.83 -2.86
N ALA A 29 -9.69 -5.14 -3.11
CA ALA A 29 -9.26 -5.70 -4.40
C ALA A 29 -10.47 -6.05 -5.26
N SER A 30 -10.43 -5.74 -6.56
CA SER A 30 -11.51 -6.04 -7.49
C SER A 30 -10.98 -6.33 -8.91
N ARG A 31 -11.69 -7.21 -9.63
CA ARG A 31 -11.54 -7.43 -11.08
C ARG A 31 -12.47 -6.54 -11.92
N ALA A 32 -13.23 -5.65 -11.26
CA ALA A 32 -14.24 -4.87 -11.93
C ALA A 32 -13.60 -3.72 -12.72
N PHE A 33 -13.68 -3.82 -14.06
CA PHE A 33 -13.16 -2.86 -15.03
C PHE A 33 -13.95 -1.53 -15.08
N ASN A 34 -15.11 -1.46 -14.42
CA ASN A 34 -16.03 -0.33 -14.45
C ASN A 34 -15.99 0.53 -13.18
N LEU A 35 -14.98 0.35 -12.31
CA LEU A 35 -14.86 1.10 -11.06
C LEU A 35 -14.18 2.47 -11.21
N VAL A 36 -13.49 2.70 -12.33
CA VAL A 36 -12.85 3.98 -12.68
C VAL A 36 -13.12 4.27 -14.16
N ALA A 37 -13.43 5.53 -14.48
CA ALA A 37 -13.65 5.96 -15.86
C ALA A 37 -12.36 5.79 -16.69
N GLY A 38 -12.46 5.13 -17.86
CA GLY A 38 -11.30 4.80 -18.71
C GLY A 38 -10.65 3.44 -18.43
N GLY A 39 -11.28 2.58 -17.61
CA GLY A 39 -10.79 1.23 -17.31
C GLY A 39 -10.50 0.41 -18.57
N ILE A 40 -9.27 -0.08 -18.66
CA ILE A 40 -8.80 -0.98 -19.72
C ILE A 40 -9.31 -2.39 -19.39
N HIS A 41 -9.69 -3.19 -20.39
CA HIS A 41 -10.01 -4.61 -20.21
C HIS A 41 -8.75 -5.38 -19.74
N ASN A 42 -8.46 -5.35 -18.45
CA ASN A 42 -7.47 -6.24 -17.83
C ASN A 42 -8.22 -7.30 -17.03
N ILE A 43 -7.82 -8.56 -17.21
CA ILE A 43 -8.38 -9.72 -16.48
C ILE A 43 -7.81 -9.85 -15.05
N ASN A 44 -6.96 -8.90 -14.66
CA ASN A 44 -6.19 -8.95 -13.42
C ASN A 44 -6.99 -8.34 -12.27
N PHE A 45 -6.68 -8.76 -11.03
CA PHE A 45 -7.14 -8.02 -9.85
C PHE A 45 -6.38 -6.71 -9.69
N ASP A 46 -7.11 -5.66 -9.35
CA ASP A 46 -6.57 -4.35 -9.00
C ASP A 46 -7.00 -3.93 -7.60
N VAL A 47 -6.16 -3.10 -6.97
CA VAL A 47 -6.44 -2.53 -5.65
C VAL A 47 -7.00 -1.14 -5.82
N PHE A 48 -8.12 -0.88 -5.15
CA PHE A 48 -8.81 0.40 -5.15
C PHE A 48 -8.99 0.91 -3.73
N VAL A 49 -9.12 2.23 -3.60
CA VAL A 49 -9.58 2.90 -2.39
C VAL A 49 -10.83 3.71 -2.71
N HIS A 50 -11.88 3.50 -1.93
CA HIS A 50 -13.10 4.28 -1.98
C HIS A 50 -13.15 5.27 -0.81
N ASP A 51 -13.31 6.56 -1.11
CA ASP A 51 -13.60 7.60 -0.13
C ASP A 51 -15.12 7.68 0.07
N ARG A 52 -15.59 7.26 1.27
CA ARG A 52 -17.01 7.22 1.58
C ARG A 52 -17.65 8.61 1.69
N LEU A 53 -16.86 9.66 1.92
CA LEU A 53 -17.33 11.03 2.02
C LEU A 53 -17.58 11.61 0.63
N THR A 54 -16.60 11.50 -0.28
CA THR A 54 -16.68 12.07 -1.63
C THR A 54 -17.30 11.13 -2.66
N LYS A 55 -17.52 9.86 -2.29
CA LYS A 55 -17.98 8.75 -3.14
C LYS A 55 -17.05 8.44 -4.32
N GLN A 56 -15.80 8.91 -4.27
CA GLN A 56 -14.83 8.66 -5.32
C GLN A 56 -14.06 7.35 -5.07
N THR A 57 -13.80 6.62 -6.14
CA THR A 57 -12.96 5.42 -6.13
C THR A 57 -11.69 5.69 -6.93
N THR A 58 -10.53 5.39 -6.34
CA THR A 58 -9.22 5.60 -6.96
C THR A 58 -8.45 4.29 -7.01
N GLN A 59 -7.84 3.98 -8.15
CA GLN A 59 -6.93 2.84 -8.27
C GLN A 59 -5.60 3.16 -7.58
N VAL A 60 -5.05 2.15 -6.89
CA VAL A 60 -3.83 2.24 -6.09
C VAL A 60 -2.75 1.28 -6.59
N SER A 61 -3.12 0.22 -7.30
CA SER A 61 -2.20 -0.67 -8.03
C SER A 61 -1.62 0.00 -9.29
N VAL A 62 -1.00 1.18 -9.12
CA VAL A 62 -0.37 1.98 -10.16
C VAL A 62 1.09 2.27 -9.82
N ASP A 63 1.92 2.56 -10.82
CA ASP A 63 3.26 3.10 -10.61
C ASP A 63 3.21 4.58 -10.16
N SER A 64 4.38 5.18 -9.90
CA SER A 64 4.48 6.58 -9.48
C SER A 64 4.08 7.61 -10.56
N ASN A 65 3.84 7.18 -11.80
CA ASN A 65 3.32 7.99 -12.90
C ASN A 65 1.82 7.79 -13.12
N GLY A 66 1.16 6.95 -12.30
CA GLY A 66 -0.25 6.59 -12.45
C GLY A 66 -0.53 5.52 -13.50
N ILE A 67 0.50 4.83 -14.00
CA ILE A 67 0.34 3.71 -14.94
C ILE A 67 -0.07 2.46 -14.18
N GLN A 68 -1.15 1.83 -14.62
CA GLN A 68 -1.68 0.60 -14.04
C GLN A 68 -0.68 -0.56 -14.04
N GLY A 69 -0.69 -1.33 -12.96
CA GLY A 69 0.04 -2.57 -12.84
C GLY A 69 -0.40 -3.60 -13.89
N ASN A 70 0.58 -4.23 -14.55
CA ASN A 70 0.34 -5.21 -15.60
C ASN A 70 0.08 -6.64 -15.09
N GLY A 71 -0.19 -6.82 -13.79
CA GLY A 71 -0.40 -8.12 -13.14
C GLY A 71 -1.33 -8.01 -11.94
N ASP A 72 -1.76 -9.16 -11.41
CA ASP A 72 -2.70 -9.20 -10.29
C ASP A 72 -2.15 -8.51 -9.03
N SER A 73 -3.03 -7.75 -8.36
CA SER A 73 -2.78 -7.10 -7.07
C SER A 73 -3.84 -7.48 -6.04
N PHE A 74 -3.41 -7.78 -4.81
CA PHE A 74 -4.24 -8.37 -3.76
C PHE A 74 -3.94 -7.80 -2.37
N GLU A 75 -4.80 -8.14 -1.42
CA GLU A 75 -4.59 -7.97 0.04
C GLU A 75 -4.19 -6.54 0.44
N PRO A 76 -4.97 -5.51 0.07
CA PRO A 76 -4.62 -4.17 0.48
C PRO A 76 -4.83 -3.94 1.98
N SER A 77 -3.94 -3.14 2.55
CA SER A 77 -4.00 -2.63 3.91
C SER A 77 -3.80 -1.12 3.88
N ILE A 78 -4.69 -0.37 4.51
CA ILE A 78 -4.65 1.10 4.52
C ILE A 78 -4.24 1.63 5.91
N SER A 79 -3.43 2.68 5.93
CA SER A 79 -3.05 3.35 7.18
C SER A 79 -4.25 4.03 7.84
N ALA A 80 -4.12 4.28 9.15
CA ALA A 80 -5.19 4.89 9.96
C ALA A 80 -5.67 6.24 9.43
N ASP A 81 -4.76 7.04 8.87
CA ASP A 81 -5.00 8.35 8.24
C ASP A 81 -5.45 8.25 6.77
N GLY A 82 -5.47 7.04 6.19
CA GLY A 82 -5.85 6.83 4.78
C GLY A 82 -4.78 7.21 3.76
N ARG A 83 -3.58 7.59 4.18
CA ARG A 83 -2.52 8.08 3.29
C ARG A 83 -1.78 6.95 2.58
N TYR A 84 -1.35 5.94 3.31
CA TYR A 84 -0.54 4.84 2.78
C TYR A 84 -1.40 3.61 2.55
N VAL A 85 -1.18 2.95 1.42
CA VAL A 85 -1.82 1.67 1.10
C VAL A 85 -0.75 0.66 0.75
N ALA A 86 -0.61 -0.38 1.55
CA ALA A 86 0.23 -1.53 1.26
C ALA A 86 -0.57 -2.58 0.48
N PHE A 87 0.00 -3.24 -0.51
CA PHE A 87 -0.64 -4.31 -1.26
C PHE A 87 0.38 -5.29 -1.85
N SER A 88 -0.04 -6.54 -2.07
CA SER A 88 0.74 -7.56 -2.78
C SER A 88 0.48 -7.47 -4.29
N SER A 89 1.49 -7.60 -5.13
CA SER A 89 1.32 -7.57 -6.58
C SER A 89 2.28 -8.47 -7.35
N LYS A 90 1.80 -9.04 -8.45
CA LYS A 90 2.58 -9.72 -9.51
C LYS A 90 3.00 -8.77 -10.63
N ALA A 91 2.55 -7.53 -10.61
CA ALA A 91 2.85 -6.57 -11.66
C ALA A 91 4.35 -6.28 -11.71
N THR A 92 4.91 -6.32 -12.92
CA THR A 92 6.34 -6.12 -13.15
C THR A 92 6.70 -4.65 -13.37
N ASN A 93 5.72 -3.76 -13.55
CA ASN A 93 5.90 -2.36 -13.93
C ASN A 93 5.56 -1.33 -12.83
N LEU A 94 5.32 -1.75 -11.58
CA LEU A 94 4.98 -0.83 -10.49
C LEU A 94 6.16 0.00 -9.98
N VAL A 95 7.39 -0.50 -10.17
CA VAL A 95 8.64 0.19 -9.83
C VAL A 95 9.70 -0.15 -10.88
N ALA A 96 10.71 0.70 -11.02
CA ALA A 96 11.89 0.43 -11.83
C ALA A 96 13.09 0.04 -10.93
N PRO A 97 13.91 -0.96 -11.32
CA PRO A 97 13.77 -1.83 -12.50
C PRO A 97 12.61 -2.84 -12.36
N PRO A 98 12.11 -3.42 -13.47
CA PRO A 98 11.04 -4.42 -13.41
C PRO A 98 11.38 -5.62 -12.55
N LEU A 99 10.41 -6.12 -11.80
CA LEU A 99 10.57 -7.25 -10.88
C LEU A 99 9.61 -8.38 -11.25
N VAL A 100 10.10 -9.62 -11.19
CA VAL A 100 9.27 -10.83 -11.40
C VAL A 100 8.89 -11.47 -10.07
N GLY A 101 7.72 -12.09 -10.01
CA GLY A 101 7.18 -12.72 -8.81
C GLY A 101 6.25 -11.81 -8.00
N PHE A 102 5.79 -12.28 -6.84
CA PHE A 102 4.98 -11.49 -5.92
C PHE A 102 5.85 -10.60 -5.05
N HIS A 103 5.51 -9.32 -4.99
CA HIS A 103 6.17 -8.32 -4.16
C HIS A 103 5.14 -7.50 -3.40
N ILE A 104 5.54 -6.94 -2.25
CA ILE A 104 4.72 -6.03 -1.48
C ILE A 104 5.10 -4.59 -1.85
N TYR A 105 4.11 -3.77 -2.16
CA TYR A 105 4.27 -2.37 -2.52
C TYR A 105 3.53 -1.50 -1.52
N VAL A 106 3.99 -0.26 -1.35
CA VAL A 106 3.27 0.81 -0.64
C VAL A 106 3.09 1.97 -1.60
N HIS A 107 1.84 2.39 -1.77
CA HIS A 107 1.47 3.59 -2.48
C HIS A 107 1.11 4.70 -1.49
N ASP A 108 1.77 5.86 -1.61
CA ASP A 108 1.44 7.08 -0.90
C ASP A 108 0.41 7.88 -1.73
N ARG A 109 -0.80 8.00 -1.22
CA ARG A 109 -1.92 8.63 -1.93
C ARG A 109 -1.79 10.15 -2.03
N GLU A 110 -0.97 10.78 -1.20
CA GLU A 110 -0.71 12.23 -1.26
C GLU A 110 0.34 12.55 -2.32
N THR A 111 1.47 11.84 -2.30
CA THR A 111 2.59 12.07 -3.23
C THR A 111 2.46 11.31 -4.54
N LYS A 112 1.51 10.37 -4.63
CA LYS A 112 1.31 9.42 -5.74
C LYS A 112 2.50 8.50 -5.98
N GLN A 113 3.40 8.35 -5.01
CA GLN A 113 4.57 7.50 -5.16
C GLN A 113 4.26 6.05 -4.78
N THR A 114 4.68 5.12 -5.63
CA THR A 114 4.66 3.67 -5.38
C THR A 114 6.07 3.17 -5.12
N THR A 115 6.26 2.46 -4.00
CA THR A 115 7.56 1.95 -3.57
C THR A 115 7.48 0.47 -3.24
N LEU A 116 8.57 -0.25 -3.46
CA LEU A 116 8.71 -1.66 -3.07
C LEU A 116 9.01 -1.75 -1.57
N VAL A 117 8.20 -2.50 -0.83
CA VAL A 117 8.50 -2.89 0.55
C VAL A 117 9.52 -4.01 0.51
N ARG A 118 10.78 -3.67 0.68
CA ARG A 118 11.86 -4.64 0.84
C ARG A 118 12.43 -4.51 2.24
N LYS A 119 12.67 -5.62 2.93
CA LYS A 119 13.61 -5.59 4.06
C LYS A 119 14.96 -5.10 3.51
N PRO A 120 15.68 -4.19 4.20
CA PRO A 120 17.09 -4.03 3.89
C PRO A 120 17.72 -5.42 3.87
N LYS A 121 18.66 -5.68 2.96
CA LYS A 121 19.48 -6.88 3.02
C LYS A 121 20.24 -6.84 4.34
N SER A 122 19.68 -7.43 5.40
CA SER A 122 20.28 -7.37 6.73
C SER A 122 21.49 -8.30 6.73
N GLY A 123 22.68 -7.71 6.67
CA GLY A 123 23.95 -8.43 6.72
C GLY A 123 25.15 -7.60 6.30
N SER A 124 25.31 -6.38 6.84
CA SER A 124 26.65 -5.87 7.11
C SER A 124 26.68 -5.46 8.57
N TRP A 125 27.06 -6.41 9.43
CA TRP A 125 27.49 -6.07 10.79
C TRP A 125 28.84 -5.34 10.65
N GLY A 126 28.75 -4.01 10.51
CA GLY A 126 29.89 -3.12 10.45
C GLY A 126 29.54 -1.86 11.23
N TYR A 127 29.80 -1.92 12.53
CA TYR A 127 29.73 -0.85 13.53
C TYR A 127 29.64 0.59 12.98
N GLN A 128 28.49 1.25 13.17
CA GLN A 128 28.40 2.72 13.23
C GLN A 128 27.42 3.12 14.35
N TRP A 129 27.76 2.77 15.59
CA TRP A 129 27.31 3.57 16.73
C TRP A 129 28.06 4.89 16.65
N ASN A 130 27.54 5.89 15.94
CA ASN A 130 28.02 7.26 16.13
C ASN A 130 27.21 7.89 17.27
N ARG A 131 27.49 7.44 18.50
CA ARG A 131 27.31 8.32 19.66
C ARG A 131 28.33 9.44 19.51
N ARG A 132 27.94 10.51 18.82
CA ARG A 132 28.60 11.80 19.06
C ARG A 132 28.03 12.36 20.35
N TYR A 133 28.78 12.11 21.42
CA TYR A 133 28.73 12.93 22.61
C TYR A 133 29.07 14.39 22.23
N PHE A 134 28.21 15.32 22.66
CA PHE A 134 28.48 16.75 22.92
C PHE A 134 27.53 17.10 24.09
N CYS A 135 28.02 17.07 25.34
CA CYS A 135 28.54 18.19 26.18
C CYS A 135 27.42 19.15 26.66
N PRO A 136 27.46 19.68 27.91
CA PRO A 136 28.63 20.26 28.60
C PRO A 136 29.35 19.32 29.57
#